data_AF-A0A158JHQ5-F1
#
_entry.id   AF-A0A158JHQ5-F1
#
_cell.length_a   1.000
_cell.length_b   1.000
_cell.length_c   1.000
_cell.angle_alpha   90.00
_cell.angle_beta   90.00
_cell.angle_gamma   90.00
#
_symmetry.space_group_name_H-M   'P 1'
#
loop_
_entity.id
_entity.type
_entity.pdbx_description
1 polymer ?
#
loop_
_entity_poly.entity_id
_entity_poly.type
_entity_poly.pdbx_seq_one_letter_code
_entity_poly.pdbx_strand_id
1 'polypeptide(L)' 'MPKMKTKKSAAKRFVVRPGGTVKRGQAFKRHILTKKTTKVKRHLRGSTAVHQADMNSVRAMLPFA' A
#
# COMPACT_ATOMS: atom_id res chain seq x y z
N MET A 1 21.77 8.01 -20.54
CA MET A 1 20.45 8.16 -19.85
C MET A 1 20.61 7.72 -18.40
N PRO A 2 20.22 8.55 -17.42
CA PRO A 2 20.30 8.15 -16.02
C PRO A 2 19.28 7.04 -15.70
N LYS A 3 19.67 6.06 -14.87
CA LYS A 3 18.79 5.00 -14.40
C LYS A 3 17.62 5.60 -13.61
N MET A 4 16.39 5.14 -13.88
CA MET A 4 15.23 5.54 -13.07
C MET A 4 15.48 5.23 -11.58
N LYS A 5 15.02 6.10 -10.69
CA LYS A 5 15.19 5.90 -9.24
C LYS A 5 13.89 5.39 -8.63
N THR A 6 13.98 4.36 -7.81
CA THR A 6 12.85 3.88 -7.01
C THR A 6 12.45 4.93 -6.00
N LYS A 7 11.15 5.25 -5.93
CA LYS A 7 10.63 6.14 -4.89
C LYS A 7 10.65 5.41 -3.55
N LYS A 8 11.62 5.73 -2.69
CA LYS A 8 11.83 5.04 -1.41
C LYS A 8 10.61 5.08 -0.48
N SER A 9 9.79 6.13 -0.55
CA SER A 9 8.54 6.20 0.21
C SER A 9 7.49 5.18 -0.25
N ALA A 10 7.44 4.88 -1.55
CA ALA A 10 6.59 3.83 -2.10
C ALA A 10 7.12 2.44 -1.72
N ALA A 11 8.43 2.22 -1.83
CA ALA A 11 9.07 0.95 -1.49
C ALA A 11 8.86 0.54 -0.01
N LYS A 12 8.74 1.52 0.90
CA LYS A 12 8.44 1.28 2.32
C LYS A 12 6.97 0.92 2.59
N ARG A 13 6.05 1.16 1.65
CA ARG A 13 4.59 1.08 1.85
C ARG A 13 3.93 -0.04 1.03
N PHE A 14 4.50 -0.37 -0.12
CA PHE A 14 3.95 -1.31 -1.08
C PHE A 14 4.88 -2.51 -1.26
N VAL A 15 4.31 -3.71 -1.33
CA VAL A 15 5.05 -4.94 -1.61
C VAL A 15 4.42 -5.60 -2.82
N VAL A 16 5.21 -5.78 -3.88
CA VAL A 16 4.80 -6.51 -5.08
C VAL A 16 4.82 -8.00 -4.75
N ARG A 17 3.72 -8.70 -5.05
CA ARG A 17 3.62 -10.15 -4.84
C ARG A 17 3.95 -10.90 -6.12
N PRO A 18 4.44 -12.16 -6.01
CA PRO A 18 4.44 -13.09 -7.14
C PRO A 18 2.99 -13.23 -7.64
N GLY A 19 2.72 -12.86 -8.89
CA GLY A 19 1.37 -12.75 -9.45
C GLY A 19 0.91 -11.31 -9.76
N GLY A 20 1.77 -10.30 -9.59
CA GLY A 20 1.56 -8.95 -10.14
C GLY A 20 0.59 -8.06 -9.35
N THR A 21 0.03 -8.57 -8.25
CA THR A 21 -0.75 -7.77 -7.29
C THR A 21 0.16 -7.05 -6.32
N VAL A 22 -0.28 -5.90 -5.81
CA VAL A 22 0.47 -5.12 -4.83
C VAL A 22 -0.24 -5.12 -3.48
N LYS A 23 0.46 -5.55 -2.44
CA LYS A 23 0.01 -5.55 -1.05
C LYS A 23 0.28 -4.20 -0.40
N ARG A 24 -0.70 -3.69 0.38
CA ARG A 24 -0.58 -2.50 1.24
C ARG A 24 -1.23 -2.70 2.61
N GLY A 25 -0.83 -1.88 3.58
CA GLY A 25 -1.56 -1.74 4.84
C GLY A 25 -2.87 -0.95 4.67
N GLN A 26 -3.87 -1.24 5.51
CA GLN A 26 -5.08 -0.42 5.59
C GLN A 26 -4.79 0.90 6.33
N ALA A 27 -5.45 1.98 5.87
CA ALA A 27 -5.32 3.31 6.48
C ALA A 27 -6.23 3.47 7.72
N PHE A 28 -6.17 4.63 8.36
CA PHE A 28 -7.12 5.06 9.40
C PHE A 28 -7.09 4.29 10.73
N LYS A 29 -6.02 3.55 11.04
CA LYS A 29 -5.86 2.86 12.34
C LYS A 29 -4.68 3.39 13.19
N ARG A 30 -4.22 4.62 12.93
CA ARG A 30 -3.08 5.23 13.66
C ARG A 30 -3.51 6.11 14.84
N HIS A 31 -4.58 6.88 14.71
CA HIS A 31 -5.08 7.78 15.76
C HIS A 31 -6.62 7.86 15.73
N ILE A 32 -7.20 8.56 16.71
CA ILE A 32 -8.65 8.79 16.84
C ILE A 32 -9.41 7.45 16.85
N LEU A 33 -8.90 6.51 17.67
CA LEU A 33 -9.42 5.14 17.78
C LEU A 33 -10.55 5.01 18.81
N THR A 34 -10.68 5.98 19.71
CA THR A 34 -11.67 6.01 20.78
C THR A 34 -13.09 6.01 20.22
N LYS A 35 -13.37 6.89 19.25
CA LYS A 35 -14.68 6.97 18.58
C LYS A 35 -14.97 5.88 17.55
N LYS A 36 -14.00 4.99 17.28
CA LYS A 36 -14.16 3.91 16.29
C LYS A 36 -14.62 2.64 16.97
N THR A 37 -15.65 2.02 16.40
CA THR A 37 -16.14 0.71 16.86
C THR A 37 -15.06 -0.35 16.76
N THR A 38 -15.15 -1.37 17.62
CA THR A 38 -14.21 -2.51 17.62
C THR A 38 -14.23 -3.26 16.29
N LYS A 39 -15.39 -3.37 15.63
CA LYS A 39 -15.56 -3.96 14.29
C LYS A 39 -14.70 -3.26 13.24
N VAL A 40 -14.78 -1.93 13.15
CA VAL A 40 -13.97 -1.15 12.18
C VAL A 40 -12.47 -1.32 12.48
N LYS A 41 -12.07 -1.23 13.76
CA LYS A 41 -10.68 -1.43 14.16
C LYS A 41 -10.16 -2.83 13.82
N ARG A 42 -11.04 -3.85 13.79
CA ARG A 42 -10.70 -5.22 13.41
C ARG A 42 -10.47 -5.36 11.91
N HIS A 43 -11.37 -4.83 11.07
CA HIS A 43 -11.23 -4.88 9.62
C HIS A 43 -9.99 -4.10 9.12
N LEU A 44 -9.65 -2.99 9.78
CA LEU A 44 -8.47 -2.20 9.44
C LEU A 44 -7.13 -2.80 9.94
N ARG A 45 -7.12 -3.95 10.63
CA ARG A 45 -5.87 -4.64 11.03
C ARG A 45 -5.16 -5.29 9.85
N GLY A 46 -5.92 -5.77 8.87
CA GLY A 46 -5.40 -6.56 7.76
C GLY A 46 -4.63 -5.76 6.73
N SER A 47 -3.83 -6.47 5.94
CA SER A 47 -3.31 -5.95 4.67
C SER A 47 -4.31 -6.20 3.55
N THR A 48 -4.36 -5.31 2.57
CA THR A 48 -5.24 -5.43 1.39
C THR A 48 -4.45 -5.25 0.11
N ALA A 49 -5.06 -5.57 -1.03
CA ALA A 49 -4.52 -5.26 -2.34
C ALA A 49 -4.74 -3.78 -2.70
N VAL A 50 -3.88 -3.24 -3.53
CA VAL A 50 -4.10 -1.95 -4.21
C VAL A 50 -5.24 -2.14 -5.22
N HIS A 51 -6.10 -1.11 -5.35
CA HIS A 51 -7.20 -1.15 -6.32
C HIS A 51 -6.65 -1.03 -7.74
N GLN A 52 -7.33 -1.63 -8.72
CA GLN A 52 -6.84 -1.70 -10.10
C GLN A 52 -6.52 -0.32 -10.71
N ALA A 53 -7.31 0.71 -10.36
CA ALA A 53 -7.10 2.08 -10.82
C ALA A 53 -5.72 2.67 -10.43
N ASP A 54 -5.21 2.32 -9.24
CA ASP A 54 -3.96 2.89 -8.71
C ASP A 54 -2.71 2.08 -9.12
N MET A 55 -2.91 0.89 -9.72
CA MET A 55 -1.83 -0.04 -10.02
C MET A 55 -0.77 0.55 -10.94
N ASN A 56 -1.19 1.34 -11.94
CA ASN A 56 -0.28 1.97 -12.90
C ASN A 56 0.63 3.00 -12.22
N SER A 57 0.06 3.82 -11.34
CA SER A 57 0.81 4.81 -10.56
C SER A 57 1.81 4.14 -9.62
N VAL A 58 1.45 3.01 -9.00
CA VAL A 58 2.36 2.28 -8.10
C VAL A 58 3.53 1.66 -8.88
N ARG A 59 3.28 1.08 -10.05
CA ARG A 59 4.34 0.52 -10.91
C ARG A 59 5.31 1.60 -11.39
N ALA A 60 4.82 2.78 -11.77
CA ALA A 60 5.67 3.90 -12.15
C ALA A 60 6.61 4.36 -11.01
N MET A 61 6.18 4.23 -9.74
CA MET A 61 7.02 4.56 -8.58
C MET A 61 8.06 3.48 -8.23
N LEU A 62 7.84 2.25 -8.68
CA LEU A 62 8.65 1.06 -8.36
C LEU A 62 9.17 0.37 -9.65
N PRO A 63 10.07 1.02 -10.41
CA PRO A 63 10.51 0.54 -11.73
C PRO A 63 11.34 -0.76 -11.71
N PHE A 64 11.74 -1.26 -10.54
CA PHE A 64 12.57 -2.47 -10.38
C PHE A 64 11.94 -3.50 -9.42
N ALA A 65 10.63 -3.37 -9.16
CA ALA A 65 9.92 -4.23 -8.22
C ALA A 65 9.03 -5.27 -8.93
#